data_AF-A0A2V9DD91-F1
#
_entry.id   AF-A0A2V9DD91-F1
#
_cell.length_a   1.000
_cell.length_b   1.000
_cell.length_c   1.000
_cell.angle_alpha   90.00
_cell.angle_beta   90.00
_cell.angle_gamma   90.00
#
_symmetry.space_group_name_H-M   'P 1'
#
loop_
_entity.id
_entity.type
_entity.pdbx_description
1 polymer ?
#
loop_
_entity_poly.entity_id
_entity_poly.type
_entity_poly.pdbx_seq_one_letter_code
_entity_poly.pdbx_strand_id
1 'polypeptide(L)'
;MKRGKFGCDTEPRPWILSRFISYTQESVEHSERVLELSNRLRSEGVDCVLDQYEVNPPEGWPRWMNKKIRGAKYVLVICTEPYYKRVMGEEKEGVGLGVCWEGNLIYQHIYNAGTTNSKFIPVVFEEKHKVHIPLPLQGATYYSLARPTGYEGLYLRLTDQPKTVKPKLGKRRSLPPKPAKSSPSMYMTVPIDVDLWNAAEWKATLFAYTPGKPPILGIAYKNEEAARKIFEQWHNRYGNNDQFEELRVSIIEGPIEGEGDGYSVHIGTDPDAWVKRLKAAGYSVSEHDIQLFVSRINRMNPQPGSRNLEVFKQLYQEHKIYFLAPCVISKDLKSVTPLYDLAIRKGKIEFRKASDVGPNDIDSVIFETEA
;
A
#
# COMPACT_ATOMS: atom_id res chain seq x y z
N MET A 1 40.28 2.83 -42.26
CA MET A 1 41.20 3.03 -41.11
C MET A 1 40.38 3.50 -39.91
N LYS A 2 40.61 2.89 -38.74
CA LYS A 2 39.71 2.84 -37.58
C LYS A 2 39.48 4.21 -36.93
N ARG A 3 38.21 4.57 -36.68
CA ARG A 3 37.84 5.65 -35.74
C ARG A 3 38.10 5.14 -34.32
N GLY A 4 39.07 5.76 -33.64
CA GLY A 4 39.40 5.48 -32.24
C GLY A 4 38.26 5.86 -31.31
N LYS A 5 37.82 4.92 -30.47
CA LYS A 5 36.97 5.19 -29.32
C LYS A 5 37.81 5.94 -28.28
N PHE A 6 37.44 7.19 -27.99
CA PHE A 6 37.86 7.82 -26.74
C PHE A 6 37.07 7.16 -25.61
N GLY A 7 37.71 6.24 -24.89
CA GLY A 7 37.24 5.79 -23.60
C GLY A 7 37.35 6.96 -22.62
N CYS A 8 36.21 7.44 -22.15
CA CYS A 8 36.15 8.35 -21.01
C CYS A 8 36.32 7.49 -19.75
N ASP A 9 37.56 7.17 -19.40
CA ASP A 9 37.90 6.70 -18.07
C ASP A 9 37.73 7.89 -17.12
N THR A 10 36.53 8.04 -16.56
CA THR A 10 36.28 9.01 -15.50
C THR A 10 36.77 8.43 -14.18
N GLU A 11 38.08 8.49 -13.94
CA GLU A 11 38.53 8.49 -12.55
C GLU A 11 37.90 9.70 -11.85
N PRO A 12 37.21 9.52 -10.71
CA PRO A 12 36.60 10.63 -10.00
C PRO A 12 37.67 11.64 -9.59
N ARG A 13 37.41 12.93 -9.83
CA ARG A 13 38.34 14.01 -9.45
C ARG A 13 38.70 13.88 -7.96
N PRO A 14 39.98 14.00 -7.57
CA PRO A 14 40.46 13.63 -6.23
C PRO A 14 39.69 14.28 -5.08
N TRP A 15 39.15 15.48 -5.28
CA TRP A 15 38.41 16.24 -4.27
C TRP A 15 36.94 15.82 -4.06
N ILE A 16 36.33 14.99 -4.92
CA ILE A 16 34.92 14.57 -4.82
C ILE A 16 34.70 13.42 -3.82
N LEU A 17 35.77 12.76 -3.37
CA LEU A 17 35.73 11.63 -2.45
C LEU A 17 36.41 11.91 -1.10
N SER A 18 36.66 13.18 -0.73
CA SER A 18 37.30 13.45 0.56
C SER A 18 36.34 13.21 1.75
N ARG A 19 36.87 12.64 2.83
CA ARG A 19 36.21 12.48 4.14
C ARG A 19 36.85 13.49 5.09
N PHE A 20 36.05 14.17 5.90
CA PHE A 20 36.55 15.12 6.88
C PHE A 20 36.27 14.63 8.29
N ILE A 21 37.24 14.74 9.21
CA ILE A 21 37.03 14.44 10.63
C ILE A 21 36.89 15.75 11.40
N SER A 22 35.75 15.89 12.07
CA SER A 22 35.42 16.96 13.00
C SER A 22 35.54 16.43 14.42
N TYR A 23 36.41 17.05 15.23
CA TYR A 23 36.70 16.64 16.60
C TYR A 23 37.11 17.87 17.43
N THR A 24 37.27 17.69 18.74
CA THR A 24 37.82 18.71 19.64
C THR A 24 39.21 18.31 20.11
N GLN A 25 40.15 19.25 20.13
CA GLN A 25 41.46 19.07 20.75
C GLN A 25 41.33 19.15 22.29
N GLU A 26 40.79 18.10 22.89
CA GLU A 26 40.53 18.01 24.34
C GLU A 26 41.71 17.46 25.15
N SER A 27 42.55 16.64 24.52
CA SER A 27 43.80 16.13 25.08
C SER A 27 44.77 15.74 23.96
N VAL A 28 46.04 15.52 24.31
CA VAL A 28 47.06 15.03 23.37
C VAL A 28 46.69 13.61 22.92
N GLU A 29 46.32 12.75 23.85
CA GLU A 29 45.93 11.36 23.58
C GLU A 29 44.70 11.27 22.68
N HIS A 30 43.70 12.14 22.87
CA HIS A 30 42.55 12.21 21.99
C HIS A 30 42.97 12.61 20.56
N SER A 31 43.78 13.65 20.45
CA SER A 31 44.27 14.17 19.16
C SER A 31 45.09 13.11 18.40
N GLU A 32 45.93 12.35 19.11
CA GLU A 32 46.70 11.23 18.55
C GLU A 32 45.79 10.11 18.04
N ARG A 33 44.75 9.72 18.80
CA ARG A 33 43.78 8.69 18.38
C ARG A 33 42.99 9.11 17.14
N VAL A 34 42.65 10.39 17.04
CA VAL A 34 41.99 10.95 15.84
C VAL A 34 42.93 10.91 14.64
N LEU A 35 44.19 11.27 14.83
CA LEU A 35 45.22 11.21 13.79
C LEU A 35 45.45 9.77 13.34
N GLU A 36 45.57 8.82 14.27
CA GLU A 36 45.71 7.39 13.96
C GLU A 36 44.52 6.87 13.14
N LEU A 37 43.28 7.22 13.53
CA LEU A 37 42.08 6.86 12.77
C LEU A 37 42.17 7.41 11.33
N SER A 38 42.57 8.66 11.16
CA SER A 38 42.71 9.26 9.83
C SER A 38 43.80 8.59 9.01
N ASN A 39 44.99 8.38 9.59
CA ASN A 39 46.11 7.72 8.94
C ASN A 39 45.73 6.30 8.50
N ARG A 40 45.02 5.56 9.35
CA ARG A 40 44.53 4.22 9.03
C ARG A 40 43.52 4.24 7.88
N LEU A 41 42.55 5.16 7.90
CA LEU A 41 41.61 5.33 6.77
C LEU A 41 42.35 5.64 5.47
N ARG A 42 43.38 6.50 5.52
CA ARG A 42 44.21 6.85 4.37
C ARG A 42 45.04 5.68 3.86
N SER A 43 45.66 4.90 4.75
CA SER A 43 46.45 3.72 4.35
C SER A 43 45.59 2.64 3.71
N GLU A 44 44.29 2.61 4.06
CA GLU A 44 43.29 1.71 3.48
C GLU A 44 42.53 2.33 2.28
N GLY A 45 43.00 3.46 1.72
CA GLY A 45 42.48 4.02 0.46
C GLY A 45 41.28 4.97 0.59
N VAL A 46 40.92 5.39 1.80
CA VAL A 46 39.91 6.42 2.06
C VAL A 46 40.61 7.75 2.27
N ASP A 47 40.49 8.68 1.31
CA ASP A 47 41.05 10.03 1.44
C ASP A 47 40.38 10.80 2.59
N CYS A 48 41.01 10.77 3.75
CA CYS A 48 40.53 11.40 4.98
C CYS A 48 41.43 12.59 5.35
N VAL A 49 40.81 13.70 5.76
CA VAL A 49 41.48 14.97 6.09
C VAL A 49 41.01 15.44 7.47
N LEU A 50 41.94 16.02 8.24
CA LEU A 50 41.68 16.78 9.47
C LEU A 50 42.61 18.00 9.55
N ASP A 51 42.39 18.84 10.55
CA ASP A 51 43.17 20.06 10.82
C ASP A 51 44.67 19.79 11.04
N GLN A 52 45.06 18.69 11.70
CA GLN A 52 46.47 18.37 11.99
C GLN A 52 47.36 18.17 10.75
N TYR A 53 46.78 17.95 9.57
CA TYR A 53 47.57 17.89 8.32
C TYR A 53 47.90 19.27 7.75
N GLU A 54 47.28 20.33 8.26
CA GLU A 54 47.45 21.71 7.78
C GLU A 54 48.16 22.54 8.85
N VAL A 55 49.22 23.23 8.45
CA VAL A 55 50.01 24.05 9.38
C VAL A 55 49.46 25.47 9.49
N ASN A 56 49.07 26.08 8.36
CA ASN A 56 48.54 27.44 8.33
C ASN A 56 47.73 27.69 7.03
N PRO A 57 46.40 27.56 7.05
CA PRO A 57 45.58 27.81 5.87
C PRO A 57 45.54 29.31 5.54
N PRO A 58 45.91 29.74 4.32
CA PRO A 58 45.95 31.16 3.94
C PRO A 58 44.56 31.83 3.96
N GLU A 59 43.48 31.07 3.82
CA GLU A 59 42.11 31.56 3.97
C GLU A 59 41.64 31.71 5.44
N GLY A 60 42.44 31.25 6.41
CA GLY A 60 42.09 31.17 7.84
C GLY A 60 41.28 29.93 8.20
N TRP A 61 41.42 29.46 9.45
CA TRP A 61 40.80 28.23 9.96
C TRP A 61 39.27 28.15 9.75
N PRO A 62 38.47 29.20 10.03
CA PRO A 62 37.01 29.11 9.88
C PRO A 62 36.58 28.87 8.43
N ARG A 63 37.22 29.55 7.48
CA ARG A 63 36.92 29.42 6.05
C ARG A 63 37.41 28.09 5.49
N TRP A 64 38.60 27.66 5.90
CA TRP A 64 39.17 26.37 5.54
C TRP A 64 38.25 25.22 6.01
N MET A 65 37.83 25.23 7.28
CA MET A 65 36.93 24.20 7.80
C MET A 65 35.59 24.19 7.10
N ASN A 66 34.95 25.35 6.90
CA ASN A 66 33.68 25.43 6.16
C ASN A 66 33.81 24.82 4.76
N LYS A 67 34.93 25.10 4.07
CA LYS A 67 35.23 24.54 2.75
C LYS A 67 35.42 23.02 2.81
N LYS A 68 36.13 22.48 3.80
CA LYS A 68 36.30 21.02 3.97
C LYS A 68 34.99 20.34 4.31
N ILE A 69 34.20 20.88 5.24
CA ILE A 69 32.87 20.38 5.58
C ILE A 69 31.97 20.39 4.34
N ARG A 70 31.90 21.47 3.57
CA ARG A 70 31.08 21.55 2.36
C ARG A 70 31.54 20.58 1.27
N GLY A 71 32.85 20.47 1.04
CA GLY A 71 33.43 19.62 0.00
C GLY A 71 33.43 18.13 0.30
N ALA A 72 33.43 17.72 1.57
CA ALA A 72 33.51 16.32 1.95
C ALA A 72 32.23 15.54 1.59
N LYS A 73 32.39 14.27 1.18
CA LYS A 73 31.26 13.34 0.99
C LYS A 73 30.66 12.92 2.33
N TYR A 74 31.53 12.60 3.29
CA TYR A 74 31.15 12.29 4.66
C TYR A 74 31.97 13.13 5.63
N VAL A 75 31.31 13.56 6.71
CA VAL A 75 31.94 14.24 7.84
C VAL A 75 31.81 13.31 9.05
N LEU A 76 32.93 12.76 9.50
CA LEU A 76 33.02 11.97 10.72
C LEU A 76 33.01 12.94 11.90
N VAL A 77 32.07 12.76 12.81
CA VAL A 77 31.91 13.58 14.00
C VAL A 77 32.37 12.76 15.19
N ILE A 78 33.54 13.10 15.75
CA ILE A 78 34.08 12.40 16.92
C ILE A 78 33.36 12.91 18.16
N CYS A 79 32.41 12.13 18.66
CA CYS A 79 31.56 12.53 19.76
C CYS A 79 32.25 12.26 21.11
N THR A 80 32.48 13.34 21.87
CA THR A 80 32.93 13.35 23.26
C THR A 80 32.13 14.39 24.04
N GLU A 81 32.24 14.39 25.37
CA GLU A 81 31.55 15.37 26.21
C GLU A 81 31.96 16.82 25.88
N PRO A 82 33.26 17.16 25.73
CA PRO A 82 33.68 18.50 25.31
C PRO A 82 33.16 18.88 23.92
N TYR A 83 33.17 17.94 22.97
CA TYR A 83 32.64 18.16 21.63
C TYR A 83 31.14 18.50 21.66
N TYR A 84 30.36 17.74 22.43
CA TYR A 84 28.93 17.97 22.61
C TYR A 84 28.66 19.37 23.16
N LYS A 85 29.31 19.73 24.28
CA LYS A 85 29.13 21.04 24.92
C LYS A 85 29.44 22.18 23.96
N ARG A 86 30.51 22.06 23.16
CA ARG A 86 30.89 23.08 22.18
C ARG A 86 29.90 23.22 21.03
N VAL A 87 29.37 22.11 20.51
CA VAL A 87 28.39 22.13 19.41
C VAL A 87 27.01 22.61 19.88
N MET A 88 26.62 22.29 21.11
CA MET A 88 25.34 22.70 21.70
C MET A 88 25.37 24.11 22.32
N GLY A 89 26.53 24.77 22.36
CA GLY A 89 26.68 26.10 22.96
C GLY A 89 26.61 26.10 24.50
N GLU A 90 26.93 24.97 25.14
CA GLU A 90 26.88 24.76 26.59
C GLU A 90 28.26 24.87 27.27
N GLU A 91 29.27 25.40 26.56
CA GLU A 91 30.63 25.59 27.10
C GLU A 91 30.67 26.81 28.04
N LYS A 92 31.37 26.71 29.18
CA LYS A 92 31.50 27.82 30.14
C LYS A 92 32.27 28.99 29.51
N GLU A 93 31.75 30.21 29.62
CA GLU A 93 32.44 31.43 29.20
C GLU A 93 33.82 31.53 29.86
N GLY A 94 34.88 31.63 29.04
CA GLY A 94 36.25 31.90 29.52
C GLY A 94 37.35 30.91 29.14
N VAL A 95 37.03 29.77 28.49
CA VAL A 95 38.04 28.85 27.93
C VAL A 95 37.96 28.88 26.40
N GLY A 96 38.77 29.73 25.76
CA GLY A 96 38.98 29.70 24.30
C GLY A 96 38.07 30.62 23.47
N LEU A 97 38.19 31.94 23.65
CA LEU A 97 37.53 32.99 22.86
C LEU A 97 37.78 32.94 21.33
N GLY A 98 38.66 32.06 20.85
CA GLY A 98 38.92 31.83 19.41
C GLY A 98 38.21 30.61 18.79
N VAL A 99 37.63 29.71 19.61
CA VAL A 99 37.20 28.35 19.18
C VAL A 99 35.66 28.16 19.22
N CYS A 100 34.91 29.09 19.80
CA CYS A 100 33.44 28.99 19.93
C CYS A 100 32.64 29.15 18.62
N TRP A 101 33.19 29.79 17.58
CA TRP A 101 32.46 29.97 16.30
C TRP A 101 32.33 28.67 15.49
N GLU A 102 33.24 27.72 15.71
CA GLU A 102 33.37 26.49 14.94
C GLU A 102 32.26 25.49 15.23
N GLY A 103 31.87 25.37 16.50
CA GLY A 103 30.78 24.49 16.95
C GLY A 103 29.42 24.90 16.37
N ASN A 104 29.12 26.20 16.36
CA ASN A 104 27.89 26.75 15.78
C ASN A 104 27.80 26.49 14.26
N LEU A 105 28.92 26.55 13.53
CA LEU A 105 28.93 26.25 12.09
C LEU A 105 28.60 24.77 11.83
N ILE A 106 29.15 23.86 12.62
CA ILE A 106 28.82 22.43 12.52
C ILE A 106 27.35 22.19 12.87
N TYR A 107 26.87 22.78 13.97
CA TYR A 107 25.45 22.69 14.35
C TYR A 107 24.54 23.17 13.23
N GLN A 108 24.84 24.33 12.64
CA GLN A 108 24.07 24.89 11.54
C GLN A 108 24.12 24.01 10.29
N HIS A 109 25.27 23.42 9.95
CA HIS A 109 25.36 22.47 8.84
C HIS A 109 24.55 21.19 9.06
N ILE A 110 24.51 20.68 10.29
CA ILE A 110 23.70 19.52 10.65
C ILE A 110 22.22 19.89 10.62
N TYR A 111 21.84 21.05 11.17
CA TYR A 111 20.45 21.53 11.21
C TYR A 111 19.90 21.79 9.80
N ASN A 112 20.69 22.45 8.93
CA ASN A 112 20.30 22.73 7.55
C ASN A 112 20.14 21.47 6.69
N ALA A 113 20.71 20.33 7.10
CA ALA A 113 20.52 19.05 6.41
C ALA A 113 19.13 18.40 6.69
N GLY A 114 18.35 18.95 7.64
CA GLY A 114 16.99 18.50 7.94
C GLY A 114 16.89 17.02 8.35
N THR A 115 15.77 16.36 8.00
CA THR A 115 15.51 14.94 8.29
C THR A 115 16.33 13.95 7.44
N THR A 116 17.07 14.43 6.45
CA THR A 116 17.85 13.59 5.52
C THR A 116 19.35 13.72 5.82
N ASN A 117 19.80 13.19 6.96
CA ASN A 117 21.21 13.17 7.28
C ASN A 117 21.95 12.07 6.51
N SER A 118 22.47 12.42 5.32
CA SER A 118 23.30 11.53 4.50
C SER A 118 24.80 11.74 4.66
N LYS A 119 25.23 12.79 5.37
CA LYS A 119 26.62 13.30 5.35
C LYS A 119 27.34 13.20 6.69
N PHE A 120 26.68 13.50 7.79
CA PHE A 120 27.31 13.51 9.12
C PHE A 120 27.22 12.13 9.77
N ILE A 121 28.37 11.56 10.09
CA ILE A 121 28.50 10.21 10.65
C ILE A 121 29.04 10.33 12.08
N PRO A 122 28.22 10.05 13.11
CA PRO A 122 28.71 10.04 14.49
C PRO A 122 29.66 8.86 14.72
N VAL A 123 30.82 9.14 15.31
CA VAL A 123 31.84 8.15 15.66
C VAL A 123 32.21 8.34 17.13
N VAL A 124 32.28 7.25 17.89
CA VAL A 124 32.73 7.26 19.29
C VAL A 124 33.91 6.33 19.46
N PHE A 125 34.91 6.79 20.22
CA PHE A 125 36.07 5.98 20.60
C PHE A 125 35.81 5.06 21.80
N GLU A 126 34.83 5.41 22.63
CA GLU A 126 34.41 4.67 23.81
C GLU A 126 32.88 4.65 23.87
N GLU A 127 32.28 3.51 24.25
CA GLU A 127 30.82 3.37 24.23
C GLU A 127 30.12 4.35 25.19
N LYS A 128 30.79 4.73 26.28
CA LYS A 128 30.29 5.73 27.24
C LYS A 128 30.00 7.09 26.57
N HIS A 129 30.71 7.44 25.50
CA HIS A 129 30.53 8.71 24.80
C HIS A 129 29.31 8.74 23.88
N LYS A 130 28.58 7.63 23.73
CA LYS A 130 27.33 7.57 22.94
C LYS A 130 26.31 8.63 23.38
N VAL A 131 26.24 8.92 24.68
CA VAL A 131 25.30 9.92 25.24
C VAL A 131 25.63 11.36 24.79
N HIS A 132 26.86 11.59 24.31
CA HIS A 132 27.34 12.89 23.84
C HIS A 132 27.22 13.05 22.31
N ILE A 133 26.42 12.22 21.64
CA ILE A 133 26.06 12.47 20.24
C ILE A 133 25.15 13.71 20.19
N PRO A 134 25.48 14.75 19.40
CA PRO A 134 24.65 15.95 19.28
C PRO A 134 23.20 15.62 18.94
N LEU A 135 22.25 16.37 19.53
CA LEU A 135 20.81 16.07 19.43
C LEU A 135 20.32 15.79 18.00
N PRO A 136 20.69 16.57 16.96
CA PRO A 136 20.21 16.31 15.60
C PRO A 136 20.75 15.02 14.97
N LEU A 137 21.79 14.42 15.55
CA LEU A 137 22.43 13.19 15.05
C LEU A 137 22.03 11.93 15.82
N GLN A 138 21.24 12.03 16.88
CA GLN A 138 20.88 10.87 17.72
C GLN A 138 20.06 9.81 16.98
N GLY A 139 19.27 10.20 15.97
CA GLY A 139 18.53 9.27 15.11
C GLY A 139 19.36 8.61 14.01
N ALA A 140 20.61 9.05 13.79
CA ALA A 140 21.47 8.50 12.76
C ALA A 140 22.22 7.24 13.24
N THR A 141 22.68 6.41 12.29
CA THR A 141 23.60 5.30 12.61
C THR A 141 24.94 5.87 13.07
N TYR A 142 25.37 5.48 14.27
CA TYR A 142 26.70 5.80 14.80
C TYR A 142 27.62 4.58 14.77
N TYR A 143 28.94 4.83 14.77
CA TYR A 143 29.96 3.78 14.79
C TYR A 143 30.82 3.91 16.05
N SER A 144 30.93 2.82 16.81
CA SER A 144 31.75 2.74 18.02
C SER A 144 33.03 1.98 17.76
N LEU A 145 34.17 2.67 17.76
CA LEU A 145 35.49 2.09 17.54
C LEU A 145 35.99 1.27 18.74
N ALA A 146 35.30 1.33 19.88
CA ALA A 146 35.53 0.43 21.02
C ALA A 146 35.05 -1.01 20.73
N ARG A 147 34.15 -1.19 19.75
CA ARG A 147 33.63 -2.51 19.38
C ARG A 147 34.56 -3.18 18.37
N PRO A 148 34.80 -4.50 18.45
CA PRO A 148 35.66 -5.22 17.51
C PRO A 148 35.28 -5.02 16.03
N THR A 149 33.99 -4.89 15.72
CA THR A 149 33.46 -4.70 14.36
C THR A 149 33.15 -3.25 14.02
N GLY A 150 33.47 -2.31 14.92
CA GLY A 150 33.12 -0.90 14.79
C GLY A 150 33.82 -0.20 13.64
N TYR A 151 35.13 -0.40 13.54
CA TYR A 151 35.94 0.15 12.46
C TYR A 151 35.53 -0.41 11.09
N GLU A 152 35.34 -1.73 10.98
CA GLU A 152 34.89 -2.37 9.73
C GLU A 152 33.54 -1.82 9.27
N GLY A 153 32.58 -1.65 10.19
CA GLY A 153 31.29 -1.05 9.88
C GLY A 153 31.41 0.38 9.37
N LEU A 154 32.27 1.19 10.00
CA LEU A 154 32.55 2.56 9.56
C LEU A 154 33.20 2.55 8.18
N TYR A 155 34.21 1.70 7.96
CA TYR A 155 34.94 1.59 6.70
C TYR A 155 34.02 1.18 5.54
N LEU A 156 33.14 0.19 5.75
CA LEU A 156 32.13 -0.22 4.76
C LEU A 156 31.20 0.94 4.39
N ARG A 157 30.75 1.72 5.39
CA ARG A 157 29.92 2.90 5.16
C ARG A 157 30.66 3.96 4.38
N LEU A 158 31.91 4.25 4.75
CA LEU A 158 32.71 5.25 4.07
C LEU A 158 33.02 4.85 2.64
N THR A 159 33.15 3.56 2.32
CA THR A 159 33.46 3.08 0.96
C THR A 159 32.23 2.72 0.12
N ASP A 160 31.02 2.98 0.62
CA ASP A 160 29.74 2.58 0.01
C ASP A 160 29.65 1.06 -0.26
N GLN A 161 30.37 0.26 0.52
CA GLN A 161 30.37 -1.19 0.40
C GLN A 161 29.23 -1.77 1.26
N PRO A 162 28.22 -2.42 0.66
CA PRO A 162 27.16 -3.04 1.43
C PRO A 162 27.72 -4.23 2.22
N LYS A 163 27.44 -4.28 3.53
CA LYS A 163 27.85 -5.38 4.43
C LYS A 163 27.39 -6.76 3.92
N THR A 164 26.29 -6.78 3.18
CA THR A 164 25.76 -7.97 2.52
C THR A 164 25.42 -7.62 1.08
N VAL A 165 26.15 -8.18 0.12
CA VAL A 165 25.79 -8.07 -1.30
C VAL A 165 24.45 -8.77 -1.48
N LYS A 166 23.44 -8.06 -1.99
CA LYS A 166 22.17 -8.67 -2.36
C LYS A 166 22.48 -9.79 -3.37
N PRO A 167 22.23 -11.07 -3.07
CA PRO A 167 22.57 -12.14 -3.98
C PRO A 167 21.84 -11.92 -5.30
N LYS A 168 22.47 -12.30 -6.42
CA LYS A 168 21.77 -12.31 -7.72
C LYS A 168 20.47 -13.08 -7.54
N LEU A 169 19.38 -12.51 -8.03
CA LEU A 169 18.07 -13.13 -7.92
C LEU A 169 18.15 -14.52 -8.57
N GLY A 170 18.03 -15.57 -7.75
CA GLY A 170 18.05 -16.95 -8.24
C GLY A 170 16.84 -17.22 -9.14
N LYS A 171 16.95 -18.23 -10.02
CA LYS A 171 15.76 -18.75 -10.70
C LYS A 171 14.78 -19.27 -9.65
N ARG A 172 13.52 -18.84 -9.76
CA ARG A 172 12.46 -19.20 -8.82
C ARG A 172 12.36 -20.72 -8.71
N ARG A 173 12.71 -21.27 -7.55
CA ARG A 173 12.52 -22.69 -7.24
C ARG A 173 11.02 -22.96 -7.14
N SER A 174 10.51 -23.92 -7.92
CA SER A 174 9.17 -24.46 -7.72
C SER A 174 9.22 -25.37 -6.50
N LEU A 175 8.62 -24.93 -5.40
CA LEU A 175 8.34 -25.73 -4.22
C LEU A 175 6.84 -25.97 -4.19
N PRO A 176 6.35 -27.16 -3.78
CA PRO A 176 4.92 -27.36 -3.55
C PRO A 176 4.45 -26.32 -2.52
N PRO A 177 3.39 -25.55 -2.82
CA PRO A 177 3.04 -24.38 -2.02
C PRO A 177 2.58 -24.77 -0.60
N LYS A 178 3.21 -24.16 0.41
CA LYS A 178 2.59 -23.93 1.73
C LYS A 178 1.58 -22.79 1.58
N PRO A 179 0.28 -22.96 1.88
CA PRO A 179 -0.72 -21.95 1.60
C PRO A 179 -0.85 -20.97 2.76
N ALA A 180 -0.42 -19.73 2.54
CA ALA A 180 -0.99 -18.54 3.18
C ALA A 180 -0.73 -17.36 2.23
N LYS A 181 -1.71 -17.09 1.34
CA LYS A 181 -1.76 -15.85 0.57
C LYS A 181 -2.58 -14.84 1.39
N SER A 182 -1.95 -14.07 2.26
CA SER A 182 -2.39 -12.73 2.62
C SER A 182 -1.63 -11.75 1.72
N SER A 183 -2.20 -10.73 1.08
CA SER A 183 -3.51 -10.10 1.18
C SER A 183 -3.95 -9.71 -0.23
N PRO A 184 -5.23 -9.85 -0.61
CA PRO A 184 -5.71 -9.20 -1.81
C PRO A 184 -5.66 -7.69 -1.62
N SER A 185 -4.92 -7.00 -2.48
CA SER A 185 -5.16 -5.59 -2.77
C SER A 185 -6.67 -5.36 -2.96
N MET A 186 -7.14 -4.20 -2.49
CA MET A 186 -8.48 -3.60 -2.47
C MET A 186 -9.28 -3.59 -3.81
N TYR A 187 -9.05 -4.54 -4.71
CA TYR A 187 -9.65 -4.67 -6.05
C TYR A 187 -10.30 -6.04 -6.26
N MET A 188 -10.79 -6.69 -5.20
CA MET A 188 -11.53 -7.94 -5.36
C MET A 188 -12.93 -7.67 -5.90
N THR A 189 -12.99 -7.42 -7.21
CA THR A 189 -14.15 -7.33 -8.12
C THR A 189 -15.51 -7.43 -7.40
N VAL A 190 -16.16 -6.29 -7.22
CA VAL A 190 -17.60 -6.25 -6.95
C VAL A 190 -18.33 -6.92 -8.13
N PRO A 191 -19.32 -7.80 -7.90
CA PRO A 191 -19.99 -8.49 -8.99
C PRO A 191 -20.91 -7.57 -9.81
N ILE A 192 -21.15 -6.35 -9.34
CA ILE A 192 -21.94 -5.34 -10.05
C ILE A 192 -21.00 -4.26 -10.56
N ASP A 193 -20.79 -4.26 -11.87
CA ASP A 193 -20.20 -3.14 -12.61
C ASP A 193 -21.25 -2.01 -12.70
N VAL A 194 -20.97 -0.89 -12.04
CA VAL A 194 -21.94 0.20 -11.86
C VAL A 194 -22.30 0.85 -13.20
N ASP A 195 -21.29 1.14 -14.01
CA ASP A 195 -21.45 1.84 -15.27
C ASP A 195 -22.17 0.94 -16.28
N LEU A 196 -21.79 -0.34 -16.32
CA LEU A 196 -22.43 -1.31 -17.19
C LEU A 196 -23.89 -1.56 -16.80
N TRP A 197 -24.20 -1.64 -15.50
CA TRP A 197 -25.58 -1.77 -15.03
C TRP A 197 -26.45 -0.58 -15.41
N ASN A 198 -25.91 0.63 -15.24
CA ASN A 198 -26.60 1.86 -15.60
C ASN A 198 -26.86 1.92 -17.11
N ALA A 199 -25.87 1.54 -17.92
CA ALA A 199 -26.00 1.46 -19.38
C ALA A 199 -26.99 0.37 -19.84
N ALA A 200 -27.20 -0.68 -19.04
CA ALA A 200 -28.16 -1.75 -19.33
C ALA A 200 -29.63 -1.31 -19.16
N GLU A 201 -29.88 -0.30 -18.32
CA GLU A 201 -31.22 0.19 -17.97
C GLU A 201 -32.16 -0.94 -17.50
N TRP A 202 -31.96 -1.45 -16.28
CA TRP A 202 -32.90 -2.39 -15.66
C TRP A 202 -34.26 -1.72 -15.45
N LYS A 203 -35.35 -2.31 -15.98
CA LYS A 203 -36.70 -1.74 -15.91
C LYS A 203 -37.77 -2.65 -15.34
N ALA A 204 -37.60 -3.97 -15.40
CA ALA A 204 -38.62 -4.87 -14.89
C ALA A 204 -38.05 -6.20 -14.43
N THR A 205 -38.88 -6.95 -13.70
CA THR A 205 -38.63 -8.34 -13.33
C THR A 205 -39.71 -9.21 -13.96
N LEU A 206 -39.28 -10.27 -14.66
CA LEU A 206 -40.14 -11.26 -15.29
C LEU A 206 -40.15 -12.54 -14.46
N PHE A 207 -41.32 -13.12 -14.27
CA PHE A 207 -41.45 -14.49 -13.77
C PHE A 207 -41.94 -15.37 -14.90
N ALA A 208 -41.06 -16.23 -15.42
CA ALA A 208 -41.40 -17.17 -16.48
C ALA A 208 -41.40 -18.59 -15.92
N TYR A 209 -42.34 -19.40 -16.37
CA TYR A 209 -42.44 -20.79 -15.97
C TYR A 209 -42.91 -21.66 -17.13
N THR A 210 -42.48 -22.92 -17.10
CA THR A 210 -42.93 -23.97 -18.02
C THR A 210 -43.33 -25.15 -17.15
N PRO A 211 -44.48 -25.79 -17.40
CA PRO A 211 -44.92 -26.93 -16.59
C PRO A 211 -43.82 -27.99 -16.42
N GLY A 212 -43.61 -28.43 -15.18
CA GLY A 212 -42.62 -29.45 -14.82
C GLY A 212 -41.15 -29.01 -14.84
N LYS A 213 -40.88 -27.71 -15.06
CA LYS A 213 -39.51 -27.15 -15.05
C LYS A 213 -39.35 -26.12 -13.94
N PRO A 214 -38.12 -25.96 -13.40
CA PRO A 214 -37.80 -24.88 -12.49
C PRO A 214 -38.22 -23.50 -13.04
N PRO A 215 -38.69 -22.59 -12.17
CA PRO A 215 -39.09 -21.27 -12.61
C PRO A 215 -37.87 -20.42 -12.99
N ILE A 216 -38.11 -19.38 -13.79
CA ILE A 216 -37.11 -18.42 -14.23
C ILE A 216 -37.45 -17.05 -13.65
N LEU A 217 -36.46 -16.43 -13.02
CA LEU A 217 -36.46 -15.04 -12.65
C LEU A 217 -35.69 -14.26 -13.73
N GLY A 218 -36.41 -13.48 -14.52
CA GLY A 218 -35.85 -12.67 -15.58
C GLY A 218 -35.59 -11.23 -15.11
N ILE A 219 -34.40 -10.70 -15.37
CA ILE A 219 -34.09 -9.28 -15.14
C ILE A 219 -34.15 -8.57 -16.48
N ALA A 220 -35.14 -7.69 -16.66
CA ALA A 220 -35.46 -7.10 -17.95
C ALA A 220 -34.79 -5.74 -18.16
N TYR A 221 -33.95 -5.67 -19.19
CA TYR A 221 -33.13 -4.52 -19.57
C TYR A 221 -33.59 -3.94 -20.90
N LYS A 222 -33.35 -2.65 -21.14
CA LYS A 222 -33.58 -2.05 -22.48
C LYS A 222 -32.41 -2.27 -23.43
N ASN A 223 -31.18 -2.30 -22.91
CA ASN A 223 -29.97 -2.44 -23.73
C ASN A 223 -29.46 -3.89 -23.68
N GLU A 224 -29.68 -4.64 -24.76
CA GLU A 224 -29.28 -6.04 -24.88
C GLU A 224 -27.77 -6.24 -24.74
N GLU A 225 -26.95 -5.40 -25.39
CA GLU A 225 -25.50 -5.59 -25.40
C GLU A 225 -24.93 -5.48 -23.99
N ALA A 226 -25.38 -4.48 -23.23
CA ALA A 226 -24.98 -4.31 -21.84
C ALA A 226 -25.53 -5.42 -20.94
N ALA A 227 -26.79 -5.84 -21.13
CA ALA A 227 -27.39 -6.95 -20.39
C ALA A 227 -26.62 -8.26 -20.57
N ARG A 228 -26.22 -8.58 -21.81
CA ARG A 228 -25.39 -9.75 -22.13
C ARG A 228 -24.05 -9.68 -21.41
N LYS A 229 -23.35 -8.54 -21.52
CA LYS A 229 -22.05 -8.33 -20.85
C LYS A 229 -22.12 -8.53 -19.33
N ILE A 230 -23.19 -8.07 -18.66
CA ILE A 230 -23.38 -8.30 -17.21
C ILE A 230 -23.42 -9.80 -16.91
N PHE A 231 -24.24 -10.55 -17.64
CA PHE A 231 -24.39 -11.98 -17.37
C PHE A 231 -23.19 -12.81 -17.86
N GLU A 232 -22.46 -12.38 -18.88
CA GLU A 232 -21.18 -12.94 -19.28
C GLU A 232 -20.12 -12.74 -18.19
N GLN A 233 -20.05 -11.56 -17.56
CA GLN A 233 -19.19 -11.32 -16.40
C GLN A 233 -19.57 -12.23 -15.23
N TRP A 234 -20.87 -12.41 -14.98
CA TRP A 234 -21.35 -13.36 -13.96
C TRP A 234 -21.06 -14.81 -14.32
N HIS A 235 -21.14 -15.22 -15.59
CA HIS A 235 -20.73 -16.55 -16.03
C HIS A 235 -19.23 -16.78 -15.82
N ASN A 236 -18.39 -15.80 -16.13
CA ASN A 236 -16.95 -15.89 -15.87
C ASN A 236 -16.64 -16.05 -14.38
N ARG A 237 -17.50 -15.51 -13.51
CA ARG A 237 -17.32 -15.53 -12.05
C ARG A 237 -17.92 -16.76 -11.38
N TYR A 238 -19.14 -17.14 -11.76
CA TYR A 238 -19.96 -18.15 -11.09
C TYR A 238 -20.16 -19.41 -11.93
N GLY A 239 -19.83 -19.37 -13.23
CA GLY A 239 -20.27 -20.35 -14.21
C GLY A 239 -21.80 -20.31 -14.41
N ASN A 240 -22.31 -21.36 -15.05
CA ASN A 240 -23.75 -21.49 -15.32
C ASN A 240 -24.54 -21.95 -14.06
N ASN A 241 -23.85 -22.16 -12.93
CA ASN A 241 -24.43 -22.57 -11.65
C ASN A 241 -23.65 -21.92 -10.52
N ASP A 242 -24.26 -20.95 -9.84
CA ASP A 242 -23.66 -20.25 -8.72
C ASP A 242 -23.67 -21.13 -7.46
N GLN A 243 -22.73 -22.08 -7.41
CA GLN A 243 -22.65 -23.12 -6.39
C GLN A 243 -22.50 -22.58 -4.96
N PHE A 244 -21.89 -21.39 -4.81
CA PHE A 244 -21.71 -20.76 -3.50
C PHE A 244 -22.91 -19.92 -3.08
N GLU A 245 -23.83 -19.65 -4.01
CA GLU A 245 -24.93 -18.71 -3.86
C GLU A 245 -24.43 -17.29 -3.51
N GLU A 246 -23.30 -16.88 -4.11
CA GLU A 246 -22.71 -15.56 -3.87
C GLU A 246 -23.54 -14.44 -4.49
N LEU A 247 -24.10 -14.65 -5.69
CA LEU A 247 -25.01 -13.70 -6.31
C LEU A 247 -26.33 -13.74 -5.54
N ARG A 248 -26.54 -12.75 -4.69
CA ARG A 248 -27.71 -12.68 -3.83
C ARG A 248 -28.87 -12.04 -4.57
N VAL A 249 -30.03 -12.67 -4.46
CA VAL A 249 -31.31 -12.09 -4.88
C VAL A 249 -32.28 -12.18 -3.71
N SER A 250 -32.86 -11.04 -3.34
CA SER A 250 -33.96 -10.95 -2.37
C SER A 250 -35.17 -10.26 -3.00
N ILE A 251 -36.35 -10.74 -2.63
CA ILE A 251 -37.64 -10.14 -2.98
C ILE A 251 -38.32 -9.73 -1.67
N ILE A 252 -38.43 -8.42 -1.47
CA ILE A 252 -38.98 -7.82 -0.26
C ILE A 252 -40.37 -7.27 -0.57
N GLU A 253 -41.40 -7.89 -0.01
CA GLU A 253 -42.80 -7.52 -0.23
C GLU A 253 -43.31 -6.57 0.85
N GLY A 254 -44.29 -5.76 0.49
CA GLY A 254 -45.02 -4.92 1.43
C GLY A 254 -44.83 -3.44 1.14
N PRO A 255 -45.53 -2.58 1.89
CA PRO A 255 -45.48 -1.14 1.67
C PRO A 255 -44.10 -0.58 2.02
N ILE A 256 -43.68 0.43 1.25
CA ILE A 256 -42.52 1.27 1.51
C ILE A 256 -43.03 2.71 1.45
N GLU A 257 -42.63 3.56 2.38
CA GLU A 257 -43.10 4.94 2.43
C GLU A 257 -42.74 5.70 1.14
N GLY A 258 -43.71 6.42 0.56
CA GLY A 258 -43.53 7.13 -0.71
C GLY A 258 -43.63 6.25 -1.96
N GLU A 259 -43.66 4.92 -1.81
CA GLU A 259 -43.74 3.96 -2.91
C GLU A 259 -45.09 3.25 -2.95
N GLY A 260 -45.52 2.83 -4.14
CA GLY A 260 -46.76 2.05 -4.28
C GLY A 260 -46.65 0.65 -3.64
N ASP A 261 -47.81 0.01 -3.42
CA ASP A 261 -47.87 -1.40 -3.04
C ASP A 261 -47.14 -2.27 -4.07
N GLY A 262 -46.41 -3.27 -3.57
CA GLY A 262 -45.57 -4.10 -4.42
C GLY A 262 -44.45 -4.82 -3.68
N TYR A 263 -43.38 -5.07 -4.43
CA TYR A 263 -42.18 -5.71 -3.93
C TYR A 263 -40.92 -5.08 -4.52
N SER A 264 -39.83 -5.12 -3.78
CA SER A 264 -38.51 -4.68 -4.23
C SER A 264 -37.66 -5.91 -4.54
N VAL A 265 -37.02 -5.93 -5.71
CA VAL A 265 -36.01 -6.93 -6.05
C VAL A 265 -34.66 -6.32 -5.76
N HIS A 266 -33.90 -6.94 -4.86
CA HIS A 266 -32.57 -6.49 -4.47
C HIS A 266 -31.54 -7.54 -4.88
N ILE A 267 -30.60 -7.13 -5.72
CA ILE A 267 -29.53 -7.95 -6.27
C ILE A 267 -28.20 -7.43 -5.74
N GLY A 268 -27.38 -8.32 -5.19
CA GLY A 268 -26.10 -7.95 -4.60
C GLY A 268 -25.21 -9.15 -4.35
N THR A 269 -24.37 -9.04 -3.33
CA THR A 269 -23.45 -10.11 -2.89
C THR A 269 -23.90 -10.64 -1.54
N ASP A 270 -23.96 -11.96 -1.37
CA ASP A 270 -24.09 -12.59 -0.06
C ASP A 270 -22.70 -12.67 0.59
N PRO A 271 -22.43 -11.94 1.70
CA PRO A 271 -21.09 -11.83 2.27
C PRO A 271 -20.55 -13.19 2.75
N ASP A 272 -21.41 -14.02 3.35
CA ASP A 272 -21.02 -15.34 3.85
C ASP A 272 -20.66 -16.29 2.71
N ALA A 273 -21.45 -16.29 1.64
CA ALA A 273 -21.17 -17.04 0.43
C ALA A 273 -19.86 -16.58 -0.25
N TRP A 274 -19.63 -15.27 -0.30
CA TRP A 274 -18.39 -14.70 -0.82
C TRP A 274 -17.17 -15.18 -0.01
N VAL A 275 -17.22 -15.13 1.32
CA VAL A 275 -16.16 -15.67 2.19
C VAL A 275 -15.96 -17.17 1.96
N LYS A 276 -17.05 -17.94 1.83
CA LYS A 276 -16.97 -19.39 1.54
C LYS A 276 -16.28 -19.67 0.22
N ARG A 277 -16.62 -18.94 -0.85
CA ARG A 277 -15.98 -19.08 -2.17
C ARG A 277 -14.49 -18.76 -2.09
N LEU A 278 -14.11 -17.70 -1.39
CA LEU A 278 -12.70 -17.33 -1.23
C LEU A 278 -11.90 -18.36 -0.45
N LYS A 279 -12.45 -18.87 0.66
CA LYS A 279 -11.84 -19.97 1.42
C LYS A 279 -11.67 -21.21 0.56
N ALA A 280 -12.69 -21.58 -0.23
CA ALA A 280 -12.62 -22.71 -1.17
C ALA A 280 -11.57 -22.50 -2.27
N ALA A 281 -11.34 -21.26 -2.70
CA ALA A 281 -10.29 -20.89 -3.64
C ALA A 281 -8.89 -20.72 -2.99
N GLY A 282 -8.75 -21.02 -1.68
CA GLY A 282 -7.48 -21.00 -0.96
C GLY A 282 -7.02 -19.62 -0.47
N TYR A 283 -7.93 -18.64 -0.39
CA TYR A 283 -7.68 -17.33 0.18
C TYR A 283 -8.06 -17.28 1.67
N SER A 284 -7.29 -16.52 2.46
CA SER A 284 -7.66 -16.16 3.84
C SER A 284 -8.33 -14.79 3.84
N VAL A 285 -9.51 -14.70 4.46
CA VAL A 285 -10.22 -13.43 4.71
C VAL A 285 -10.08 -13.10 6.19
N SER A 286 -9.55 -11.91 6.50
CA SER A 286 -9.43 -11.36 7.85
C SER A 286 -10.63 -10.48 8.19
N GLU A 287 -10.94 -10.34 9.47
CA GLU A 287 -11.93 -9.36 9.97
C GLU A 287 -11.51 -7.90 9.70
N HIS A 288 -10.24 -7.65 9.37
CA HIS A 288 -9.74 -6.31 9.04
C HIS A 288 -9.75 -6.02 7.54
N ASP A 289 -10.17 -6.98 6.71
CA ASP A 289 -10.31 -6.76 5.27
C ASP A 289 -11.56 -5.92 5.00
N ILE A 290 -11.37 -4.74 4.39
CA ILE A 290 -12.48 -3.87 3.99
C ILE A 290 -13.25 -4.53 2.84
N GLN A 291 -14.53 -4.80 3.07
CA GLN A 291 -15.44 -5.39 2.10
C GLN A 291 -16.43 -4.32 1.64
N LEU A 292 -16.39 -3.98 0.36
CA LEU A 292 -17.38 -3.11 -0.26
C LEU A 292 -18.27 -3.97 -1.16
N PHE A 293 -19.56 -3.98 -0.89
CA PHE A 293 -20.55 -4.63 -1.75
C PHE A 293 -21.45 -3.55 -2.36
N VAL A 294 -21.50 -3.56 -3.68
CA VAL A 294 -22.47 -2.77 -4.44
C VAL A 294 -23.69 -3.64 -4.69
N SER A 295 -24.87 -3.06 -4.55
CA SER A 295 -26.13 -3.71 -4.86
C SER A 295 -26.99 -2.88 -5.82
N ARG A 296 -28.07 -3.49 -6.31
CA ARG A 296 -29.06 -2.88 -7.21
C ARG A 296 -30.46 -3.25 -6.77
N ILE A 297 -31.35 -2.28 -6.83
CA ILE A 297 -32.72 -2.41 -6.35
C ILE A 297 -33.66 -1.98 -7.46
N ASN A 298 -34.76 -2.69 -7.63
CA ASN A 298 -35.85 -2.28 -8.51
C ASN A 298 -37.19 -2.54 -7.82
N ARG A 299 -37.99 -1.48 -7.64
CA ARG A 299 -39.32 -1.55 -7.07
C ARG A 299 -40.33 -1.90 -8.16
N MET A 300 -41.12 -2.93 -7.91
CA MET A 300 -42.16 -3.41 -8.82
C MET A 300 -43.54 -3.19 -8.18
N ASN A 301 -44.42 -2.47 -8.88
CA ASN A 301 -45.81 -2.26 -8.50
C ASN A 301 -46.73 -3.05 -9.45
N PRO A 302 -46.88 -4.37 -9.25
CA PRO A 302 -47.73 -5.17 -10.12
C PRO A 302 -49.19 -4.73 -10.01
N GLN A 303 -49.95 -4.93 -11.10
CA GLN A 303 -51.40 -4.69 -11.09
C GLN A 303 -52.08 -5.53 -9.99
N PRO A 304 -53.15 -4.99 -9.35
CA PRO A 304 -53.92 -5.73 -8.36
C PRO A 304 -54.36 -7.10 -8.89
N GLY A 305 -54.15 -8.15 -8.09
CA GLY A 305 -54.49 -9.53 -8.45
C GLY A 305 -53.43 -10.26 -9.30
N SER A 306 -52.28 -9.65 -9.61
CA SER A 306 -51.16 -10.36 -10.24
C SER A 306 -50.65 -11.50 -9.36
N ARG A 307 -50.62 -12.72 -9.92
CA ARG A 307 -50.17 -13.94 -9.21
C ARG A 307 -48.77 -14.39 -9.61
N ASN A 308 -48.04 -13.60 -10.41
CA ASN A 308 -46.76 -14.03 -10.98
C ASN A 308 -45.71 -14.39 -9.91
N LEU A 309 -45.55 -13.54 -8.89
CA LEU A 309 -44.62 -13.79 -7.78
C LEU A 309 -45.09 -14.94 -6.89
N GLU A 310 -46.41 -15.06 -6.65
CA GLU A 310 -47.00 -16.16 -5.89
C GLU A 310 -46.71 -17.51 -6.55
N VAL A 311 -46.94 -17.62 -7.87
CA VAL A 311 -46.66 -18.82 -8.66
C VAL A 311 -45.16 -19.13 -8.67
N PHE A 312 -44.30 -18.10 -8.82
CA PHE A 312 -42.85 -18.29 -8.75
C PHE A 312 -42.42 -18.88 -7.40
N LYS A 313 -42.93 -18.36 -6.28
CA LYS A 313 -42.66 -18.87 -4.93
C LYS A 313 -43.07 -20.33 -4.79
N GLN A 314 -44.26 -20.69 -5.27
CA GLN A 314 -44.75 -22.08 -5.23
C GLN A 314 -43.83 -23.02 -6.03
N LEU A 315 -43.50 -22.65 -7.26
CA LEU A 315 -42.61 -23.46 -8.12
C LEU A 315 -41.19 -23.56 -7.54
N TYR A 316 -40.67 -22.50 -6.94
CA TYR A 316 -39.38 -22.55 -6.26
C TYR A 316 -39.45 -23.44 -5.00
N GLN A 317 -40.55 -23.42 -4.25
CA GLN A 317 -40.74 -24.32 -3.10
C GLN A 317 -40.78 -25.79 -3.53
N GLU A 318 -41.34 -26.09 -4.70
CA GLU A 318 -41.37 -27.43 -5.29
C GLU A 318 -39.99 -27.87 -5.80
N HIS A 319 -39.35 -27.07 -6.66
CA HIS A 319 -38.11 -27.44 -7.33
C HIS A 319 -36.85 -27.20 -6.50
N LYS A 320 -36.90 -26.30 -5.49
CA LYS A 320 -35.76 -25.81 -4.69
C LYS A 320 -34.64 -25.13 -5.50
N ILE A 321 -34.89 -24.85 -6.77
CA ILE A 321 -33.98 -24.19 -7.70
C ILE A 321 -34.77 -23.27 -8.61
N TYR A 322 -34.09 -22.26 -9.17
CA TYR A 322 -34.61 -21.40 -10.22
C TYR A 322 -33.46 -21.02 -11.16
N PHE A 323 -33.79 -20.42 -12.30
CA PHE A 323 -32.82 -19.83 -13.20
C PHE A 323 -32.94 -18.31 -13.18
N LEU A 324 -31.83 -17.61 -12.96
CA LEU A 324 -31.72 -16.17 -13.14
C LEU A 324 -31.27 -15.90 -14.58
N ALA A 325 -32.01 -15.12 -15.35
CA ALA A 325 -31.67 -14.85 -16.75
C ALA A 325 -31.79 -13.36 -17.09
N PRO A 326 -30.95 -12.82 -18.00
CA PRO A 326 -31.21 -11.52 -18.57
C PRO A 326 -32.40 -11.62 -19.51
N CYS A 327 -33.21 -10.57 -19.55
CA CYS A 327 -34.27 -10.40 -20.50
C CYS A 327 -34.12 -9.06 -21.22
N VAL A 328 -34.51 -9.01 -22.48
CA VAL A 328 -34.47 -7.78 -23.28
C VAL A 328 -35.89 -7.32 -23.55
N ILE A 329 -36.16 -6.06 -23.22
CA ILE A 329 -37.43 -5.40 -23.52
C ILE A 329 -37.37 -4.92 -24.97
N SER A 330 -38.37 -5.27 -25.79
CA SER A 330 -38.45 -4.80 -27.17
C SER A 330 -38.59 -3.27 -27.24
N LYS A 331 -38.14 -2.66 -28.34
CA LYS A 331 -38.18 -1.19 -28.52
C LYS A 331 -39.59 -0.59 -28.42
N ASP A 332 -40.61 -1.38 -28.77
CA ASP A 332 -42.02 -0.99 -28.66
C ASP A 332 -42.62 -1.23 -27.26
N LEU A 333 -41.82 -1.76 -26.32
CA LEU A 333 -42.18 -2.09 -24.94
C LEU A 333 -43.28 -3.16 -24.80
N LYS A 334 -43.58 -3.92 -25.87
CA LYS A 334 -44.67 -4.90 -25.88
C LYS A 334 -44.25 -6.31 -25.54
N SER A 335 -42.95 -6.61 -25.61
CA SER A 335 -42.44 -7.96 -25.38
C SER A 335 -41.16 -7.94 -24.56
N VAL A 336 -40.95 -9.04 -23.83
CA VAL A 336 -39.76 -9.28 -23.04
C VAL A 336 -39.23 -10.65 -23.44
N THR A 337 -38.01 -10.69 -23.96
CA THR A 337 -37.39 -11.92 -24.47
C THR A 337 -36.29 -12.38 -23.52
N PRO A 338 -36.42 -13.55 -22.89
CA PRO A 338 -35.35 -14.12 -22.07
C PRO A 338 -34.17 -14.62 -22.92
N LEU A 339 -32.95 -14.35 -22.47
CA LEU A 339 -31.72 -14.86 -23.06
C LEU A 339 -31.28 -16.13 -22.31
N TYR A 340 -31.85 -17.27 -22.71
CA TYR A 340 -31.67 -18.54 -22.00
C TYR A 340 -30.24 -19.08 -22.01
N ASP A 341 -29.45 -18.70 -23.03
CA ASP A 341 -28.03 -19.04 -23.17
C ASP A 341 -27.17 -18.47 -22.03
N LEU A 342 -27.64 -17.42 -21.37
CA LEU A 342 -26.98 -16.74 -20.26
C LEU A 342 -27.70 -16.98 -18.92
N ALA A 343 -28.55 -18.00 -18.82
CA ALA A 343 -29.23 -18.32 -17.57
C ALA A 343 -28.28 -18.94 -16.54
N ILE A 344 -28.30 -18.42 -15.30
CA ILE A 344 -27.52 -18.92 -14.16
C ILE A 344 -28.46 -19.73 -13.27
N ARG A 345 -28.10 -20.99 -13.02
CA ARG A 345 -28.80 -21.83 -12.05
C ARG A 345 -28.54 -21.32 -10.63
N LYS A 346 -29.61 -21.16 -9.85
CA LYS A 346 -29.61 -20.68 -8.47
C LYS A 346 -30.41 -21.62 -7.58
N GLY A 347 -29.90 -21.87 -6.38
CA GLY A 347 -30.54 -22.67 -5.34
C GLY A 347 -31.03 -21.86 -4.15
N LYS A 348 -30.72 -20.56 -4.09
CA LYS A 348 -31.13 -19.67 -2.99
C LYS A 348 -31.74 -18.37 -3.53
N ILE A 349 -32.88 -17.99 -2.96
CA ILE A 349 -33.52 -16.68 -3.08
C ILE A 349 -34.19 -16.35 -1.74
N GLU A 350 -34.10 -15.10 -1.31
CA GLU A 350 -34.70 -14.64 -0.06
C GLU A 350 -36.07 -14.02 -0.33
N PHE A 351 -37.11 -14.46 0.39
CA PHE A 351 -38.43 -13.82 0.36
C PHE A 351 -38.71 -13.22 1.73
N ARG A 352 -38.94 -11.91 1.78
CA ARG A 352 -39.05 -11.16 3.04
C ARG A 352 -40.24 -10.22 3.01
N LYS A 353 -40.69 -9.79 4.20
CA LYS A 353 -41.57 -8.62 4.32
C LYS A 353 -40.74 -7.39 4.65
N ALA A 354 -41.14 -6.23 4.12
CA ALA A 354 -40.53 -4.95 4.45
C ALA A 354 -40.54 -4.69 5.97
N SER A 355 -41.59 -5.12 6.67
CA SER A 355 -41.69 -5.07 8.14
C SER A 355 -40.60 -5.83 8.89
N ASP A 356 -39.96 -6.80 8.25
CA ASP A 356 -38.96 -7.69 8.88
C ASP A 356 -37.52 -7.21 8.60
N VAL A 357 -37.36 -6.09 7.89
CA VAL A 357 -36.06 -5.53 7.53
C VAL A 357 -35.69 -4.47 8.56
N GLY A 358 -34.74 -4.80 9.42
CA GLY A 358 -34.19 -3.89 10.43
C GLY A 358 -33.13 -2.93 9.87
N PRO A 359 -32.69 -1.93 10.65
CA PRO A 359 -31.76 -0.89 10.20
C PRO A 359 -30.36 -1.42 9.82
N ASN A 360 -29.90 -2.49 10.47
CA ASN A 360 -28.59 -3.10 10.20
C ASN A 360 -28.67 -4.28 9.20
N ASP A 361 -29.83 -4.48 8.58
CA ASP A 361 -30.03 -5.55 7.62
C ASP A 361 -29.45 -5.18 6.25
N ILE A 362 -28.91 -6.15 5.51
CA ILE A 362 -28.40 -5.91 4.14
C ILE A 362 -29.49 -5.37 3.20
N ASP A 363 -30.76 -5.69 3.45
CA ASP A 363 -31.89 -5.20 2.67
C ASP A 363 -32.41 -3.82 3.13
N SER A 364 -31.83 -3.18 4.15
CA SER A 364 -32.30 -1.87 4.65
C SER A 364 -32.17 -0.74 3.61
N VAL A 365 -31.24 -0.90 2.67
CA VAL A 365 -31.02 0.00 1.52
C VAL A 365 -32.25 0.19 0.64
N ILE A 366 -33.27 -0.65 0.72
CA ILE A 366 -34.52 -0.46 -0.03
C ILE A 366 -35.37 0.71 0.49
N PHE A 367 -35.11 1.19 1.70
CA PHE A 367 -35.81 2.33 2.32
C PHE A 367 -35.09 3.65 2.10
N GLU A 368 -33.85 3.61 1.62
CA GLU A 368 -33.09 4.81 1.29
C GLU A 368 -33.57 5.31 -0.07
N THR A 369 -34.38 6.37 -0.08
CA THR A 369 -34.75 7.08 -1.30
C THR A 369 -33.50 7.67 -1.95
N GLU A 370 -33.34 7.48 -3.26
CA GLU A 370 -32.30 8.18 -4.03
C GLU A 370 -32.42 9.70 -3.75
N ALA A 371 -31.39 10.27 -3.14
CA ALA A 371 -31.28 11.70 -2.85
C ALA A 371 -30.93 12.52 -4.09
#